data_AF-A0ABD0RTE4-F1
#
_entry.id   AF-A0ABD0RTE4-F1
#
_cell.length_a   1.000
_cell.length_b   1.000
_cell.length_c   1.000
_cell.angle_alpha   90.00
_cell.angle_beta   90.00
_cell.angle_gamma   90.00
#
_symmetry.space_group_name_H-M   'P 1'
#
loop_
_entity.id
_entity.type
_entity.pdbx_description
1 polymer ?
#
loop_
_entity_poly.entity_id
_entity_poly.type
_entity_poly.pdbx_seq_one_letter_code
_entity_poly.pdbx_strand_id
1 'polypeptide(L)'
;AKSQFKRRSTANNVEIHIPVPTDADSPKFKTTVGSVKWVPENSEIVWSIKSFPGGKEYLMRAHFGLPSVEAEDKEGKPPISVKFEIPYFTTSGIQ
;
A
#
# COMPACT_ATOMS: atom_id res chain seq x y z
N ALA A 1 -2.80 -1.70 7.55
CA ALA A 1 -1.93 -2.84 7.23
C ALA A 1 -1.46 -3.49 8.52
N LYS A 2 -1.52 -4.83 8.62
CA LYS A 2 -1.18 -5.58 9.84
C LYS A 2 -0.15 -6.67 9.51
N SER A 3 0.96 -6.72 10.25
CA SER A 3 2.01 -7.72 10.05
C SER A 3 1.71 -9.00 10.84
N GLN A 4 1.25 -10.04 10.14
CA GLN A 4 0.85 -11.33 10.73
C GLN A 4 2.00 -12.36 10.70
N PHE A 5 3.18 -11.97 11.18
CA PHE A 5 4.34 -12.85 11.32
C PHE A 5 5.00 -12.68 12.70
N LYS A 6 5.98 -13.52 13.01
CA LYS A 6 6.65 -13.53 14.32
C LYS A 6 7.17 -12.14 14.67
N ARG A 7 6.93 -11.68 15.90
CA ARG A 7 7.34 -10.34 16.38
C ARG A 7 8.84 -10.06 16.26
N ARG A 8 9.67 -11.11 16.29
CA ARG A 8 11.14 -11.03 16.13
C ARG A 8 11.59 -10.80 14.68
N SER A 9 10.70 -11.05 13.71
CA SER A 9 10.95 -10.84 12.29
C SER A 9 10.46 -9.45 11.90
N THR A 10 11.11 -8.86 10.90
CA THR A 10 10.80 -7.53 10.38
C THR A 10 10.72 -7.62 8.87
N ALA A 11 9.63 -7.11 8.30
CA ALA A 11 9.56 -6.93 6.86
C ALA A 11 10.25 -5.62 6.48
N ASN A 12 11.14 -5.70 5.51
CA ASN A 12 11.88 -4.57 4.95
C ASN A 12 11.23 -4.14 3.64
N ASN A 13 11.41 -2.85 3.34
CA ASN A 13 11.02 -2.24 2.06
C ASN A 13 9.61 -2.64 1.62
N VAL A 14 8.65 -2.55 2.55
CA VAL A 14 7.26 -2.91 2.26
C VAL A 14 6.65 -1.82 1.39
N GLU A 15 6.15 -2.20 0.22
CA GLU A 15 5.43 -1.33 -0.71
C GLU A 15 4.02 -1.86 -0.89
N ILE A 16 3.04 -1.06 -0.52
CA ILE A 16 1.62 -1.38 -0.66
C ILE A 16 1.10 -0.54 -1.83
N HIS A 17 0.81 -1.20 -2.95
CA HIS A 17 0.25 -0.62 -4.17
C HIS A 17 -1.27 -0.67 -4.09
N ILE A 18 -1.89 0.51 -4.05
CA ILE A 18 -3.34 0.67 -3.92
C ILE A 18 -3.81 1.41 -5.17
N PRO A 19 -4.57 0.74 -6.04
CA PRO A 19 -5.15 1.40 -7.20
C PRO A 19 -6.13 2.50 -6.80
N VAL A 20 -6.11 3.58 -7.57
CA VAL A 20 -7.00 4.74 -7.44
C VAL A 20 -7.60 5.06 -8.81
N PRO A 21 -8.76 5.73 -8.86
CA PRO A 21 -9.33 6.15 -10.13
C PRO A 21 -8.36 7.00 -10.96
N THR A 22 -8.35 6.86 -12.30
CA THR A 22 -7.50 7.70 -13.19
C THR A 22 -7.85 9.17 -13.12
N ASP A 23 -9.11 9.48 -12.86
CA ASP A 23 -9.65 10.83 -12.73
C ASP A 23 -9.47 11.42 -11.31
N ALA A 24 -8.84 10.68 -10.40
CA ALA A 24 -8.57 11.14 -9.06
C ALA A 24 -7.60 12.34 -9.05
N ASP A 25 -8.00 13.40 -8.34
CA ASP A 25 -7.21 14.61 -8.15
C ASP A 25 -6.93 14.91 -6.67
N SER A 26 -6.20 16.00 -6.42
CA SER A 26 -6.04 16.60 -5.08
C SER A 26 -5.66 15.61 -3.96
N PRO A 27 -4.61 14.78 -4.15
CA PRO A 27 -4.29 13.72 -3.21
C PRO A 27 -3.89 14.28 -1.83
N LYS A 28 -4.53 13.78 -0.76
CA LYS A 28 -4.19 14.08 0.63
C LYS A 28 -3.95 12.80 1.40
N PHE A 29 -2.75 12.66 1.95
CA PHE A 29 -2.34 11.47 2.69
C PHE A 29 -2.14 11.78 4.17
N LYS A 30 -2.63 10.88 5.03
CA LYS A 30 -2.34 10.85 6.46
C LYS A 30 -1.91 9.44 6.83
N THR A 31 -0.64 9.26 7.18
CA THR A 31 -0.09 7.97 7.60
C THR A 31 0.58 8.09 8.96
N THR A 32 0.52 7.03 9.77
CA THR A 32 1.25 6.96 11.04
C THR A 32 2.73 6.63 10.84
N VAL A 33 3.05 5.83 9.82
CA VAL A 33 4.41 5.31 9.56
C VAL A 33 4.63 5.16 8.05
N GLY A 34 5.84 5.47 7.59
CA GLY A 34 6.20 5.40 6.17
C GLY A 34 5.79 6.64 5.38
N SER A 35 5.85 6.54 4.06
CA SER A 35 5.55 7.62 3.12
C SER A 35 4.62 7.12 2.02
N VAL A 36 3.69 7.96 1.57
CA VAL A 36 2.80 7.64 0.46
C VAL A 36 3.20 8.47 -0.74
N LYS A 37 3.33 7.83 -1.90
CA LYS A 37 3.58 8.48 -3.19
C LYS A 37 2.41 8.21 -4.11
N TRP A 38 1.94 9.24 -4.81
CA TRP A 38 0.98 9.10 -5.89
C TRP A 38 1.70 8.82 -7.21
N VAL A 39 1.23 7.82 -7.96
CA VAL A 39 1.78 7.38 -9.25
C VAL A 39 0.63 7.38 -10.27
N PRO A 40 0.28 8.55 -10.82
CA PRO A 40 -0.85 8.67 -11.77
C PRO A 40 -0.62 7.88 -13.06
N GLU A 41 0.64 7.69 -13.47
CA GLU A 41 1.02 6.89 -14.66
C GLU A 41 0.50 5.44 -14.61
N ASN A 42 0.36 4.90 -13.39
CA ASN A 42 -0.13 3.55 -13.12
C ASN A 42 -1.51 3.57 -12.43
N SER A 43 -2.13 4.74 -12.27
CA SER A 43 -3.39 4.93 -11.55
C SER A 43 -3.35 4.30 -10.15
N GLU A 44 -2.26 4.51 -9.41
CA GLU A 44 -2.09 3.93 -8.08
C GLU A 44 -1.40 4.88 -7.11
N ILE A 45 -1.53 4.56 -5.83
CA ILE A 45 -0.67 5.09 -4.77
C ILE A 45 0.19 3.97 -4.21
N VAL A 46 1.43 4.33 -3.91
CA VAL A 46 2.41 3.44 -3.31
C VAL A 46 2.67 3.92 -1.89
N TRP A 47 2.24 3.13 -0.90
CA TRP A 47 2.59 3.36 0.49
C TRP A 47 3.83 2.53 0.85
N SER A 48 4.94 3.22 1.04
CA SER A 48 6.24 2.63 1.36
C SER A 48 6.53 2.70 2.86
N ILE A 49 6.87 1.55 3.45
CA ILE A 49 7.24 1.40 4.85
C ILE A 49 8.62 0.72 4.89
N LYS A 50 9.65 1.48 5.29
CA LYS A 50 11.04 0.99 5.31
C LYS A 50 11.23 -0.24 6.19
N SER A 51 10.60 -0.25 7.36
CA SER A 51 10.71 -1.31 8.35
C SER A 51 9.35 -1.54 8.99
N PHE A 52 8.86 -2.78 8.90
CA PHE A 52 7.57 -3.19 9.42
C PHE A 52 7.76 -4.41 10.33
N PRO A 53 7.92 -4.20 11.65
CA PRO A 53 8.08 -5.27 12.62
C PRO A 53 6.84 -6.17 12.69
N GLY A 54 7.02 -7.45 13.00
CA GLY A 54 5.93 -8.41 13.16
C GLY A 54 4.99 -8.09 14.33
N GLY A 55 3.70 -8.36 14.17
CA GLY A 55 2.68 -8.10 15.19
C GLY A 55 2.33 -6.62 15.39
N LYS A 56 2.70 -5.76 14.44
CA LYS A 56 2.35 -4.33 14.41
C LYS A 56 1.21 -4.08 13.43
N GLU A 57 0.51 -2.98 13.67
CA GLU A 57 -0.54 -2.49 12.80
C GLU A 57 -0.31 -1.01 12.52
N TYR A 58 -0.36 -0.64 11.26
CA TYR A 58 -0.19 0.74 10.79
C TYR A 58 -1.40 1.14 9.96
N LEU A 59 -1.77 2.42 10.08
CA LEU A 59 -2.92 2.99 9.40
C LEU A 59 -2.45 4.09 8.42
N MET A 60 -3.03 4.05 7.24
CA MET A 60 -2.90 5.08 6.23
C MET A 60 -4.31 5.48 5.78
N ARG A 61 -4.56 6.79 5.69
CA ARG A 61 -5.77 7.38 5.13
C ARG A 61 -5.39 8.20 3.91
N ALA A 62 -6.07 7.97 2.81
CA ALA A 62 -5.96 8.75 1.59
C ALA A 62 -7.31 9.41 1.28
N HIS A 63 -7.26 10.66 0.85
CA HIS A 63 -8.40 11.39 0.33
C HIS A 63 -8.04 11.89 -1.07
N PHE A 64 -8.98 11.74 -1.99
CA PHE A 64 -8.88 12.24 -3.36
C PHE A 64 -10.11 13.07 -3.67
N GLY A 65 -9.95 14.09 -4.51
CA GLY A 65 -11.07 14.68 -5.22
C GLY A 65 -11.40 13.82 -6.43
N LEU A 66 -12.67 13.79 -6.79
CA LEU A 66 -13.14 13.22 -8.04
C LEU A 66 -13.88 14.32 -8.80
N PRO A 67 -13.83 14.32 -10.15
CA PRO A 67 -14.64 15.21 -10.95
C PRO A 67 -16.13 14.98 -10.66
N SER A 68 -16.93 16.03 -10.82
CA SER A 68 -18.40 15.94 -10.66
C SER A 68 -19.10 15.20 -11.79
N VAL A 69 -18.37 14.93 -12.89
CA VAL A 69 -18.87 14.21 -14.07
C VAL A 69 -18.28 12.81 -14.02
N GLU A 70 -19.13 11.80 -14.11
CA GLU A 70 -18.70 10.39 -14.16
C GLU A 70 -18.00 10.10 -15.48
N ALA A 71 -16.96 9.26 -15.43
CA ALA A 71 -16.33 8.72 -16.64
C ALA A 71 -17.31 7.80 -17.39
N GLU A 72 -17.34 7.91 -18.72
CA GLU A 72 -18.20 7.07 -19.57
C GLU A 72 -17.80 5.59 -19.53
N ASP A 73 -16.51 5.31 -19.33
CA ASP A 73 -15.94 3.98 -19.25
C ASP A 73 -15.73 3.53 -17.80
N LYS A 74 -16.16 2.30 -17.50
CA LYS A 74 -15.88 1.67 -16.21
C LYS A 74 -14.43 1.23 -16.16
N GLU A 75 -13.66 1.83 -15.26
CA GLU A 75 -12.33 1.34 -14.96
C GLU A 75 -12.38 -0.05 -14.31
N GLY A 76 -11.39 -0.87 -14.65
CA GLY A 76 -11.14 -2.11 -13.94
C GLY A 76 -10.89 -1.83 -12.45
N LYS A 77 -11.20 -2.81 -11.59
CA LYS A 77 -10.86 -2.75 -10.16
C LYS A 77 -9.64 -3.65 -9.90
N PRO A 78 -8.42 -3.23 -10.26
CA PRO A 78 -7.24 -4.02 -10.00
C PRO A 78 -7.10 -4.28 -8.48
N PRO A 79 -6.54 -5.43 -8.08
CA PRO A 79 -6.37 -5.76 -6.69
C PRO A 79 -5.29 -4.89 -6.04
N ILE A 80 -5.39 -4.71 -4.72
CA ILE A 80 -4.29 -4.16 -3.93
C ILE A 80 -3.15 -5.19 -3.94
N SER A 81 -1.95 -4.76 -4.31
CA SER A 81 -0.76 -5.62 -4.31
C SER A 81 0.26 -5.13 -3.28
N VAL A 82 1.05 -6.05 -2.73
CA VAL A 82 2.02 -5.73 -1.69
C VAL A 82 3.34 -6.42 -2.00
N LYS A 83 4.42 -5.65 -2.04
CA LYS A 83 5.79 -6.15 -2.09
C LYS A 83 6.41 -6.01 -0.71
N PHE A 84 7.06 -7.05 -0.23
CA PHE A 84 7.75 -7.03 1.06
C PHE A 84 8.83 -8.10 1.06
N GLU A 85 9.84 -7.90 1.90
CA GLU A 85 10.90 -8.87 2.09
C GLU A 85 11.10 -9.12 3.59
N ILE A 86 11.09 -10.37 4.04
CA ILE A 86 11.41 -10.72 5.44
C ILE A 86 12.69 -11.58 5.40
N PRO A 87 13.86 -11.01 5.72
CA PRO A 87 15.11 -11.75 5.65
C PRO A 87 15.13 -12.87 6.70
N TYR A 88 15.82 -13.97 6.37
CA TYR A 88 16.01 -15.13 7.25
C TYR A 88 14.71 -15.77 7.75
N PHE A 89 13.62 -15.61 6.99
CA PHE A 89 12.31 -16.15 7.33
C PHE A 89 11.76 -17.00 6.17
N THR A 90 11.54 -18.28 6.43
CA THR A 90 10.83 -19.19 5.52
C THR A 90 9.39 -19.33 5.98
N THR A 91 8.44 -18.88 5.17
CA THR A 91 7.00 -19.07 5.45
C THR A 91 6.59 -20.54 5.34
N SER A 92 7.26 -21.31 4.48
CA SER A 92 7.00 -22.75 4.28
C SER A 92 7.54 -23.65 5.39
N GLY A 93 8.39 -23.13 6.29
CA GLY A 93 9.01 -23.92 7.36
C GLY A 93 10.01 -24.97 6.86
N ILE A 94 10.42 -24.91 5.58
CA ILE A 94 11.46 -25.79 5.04
C ILE A 94 12.81 -25.43 5.67
N GLN A 95 13.57 -26.45 6.04
CA GLN A 95 14.89 -26.37 6.67
C GLN A 95 15.86 -27.31 5.95
#